data_AF-A0A7J8QCM8-F1
#
_entry.id   AF-A0A7J8QCM8-F1
#
_cell.length_a   1.000
_cell.length_b   1.000
_cell.length_c   1.000
_cell.angle_alpha   90.00
_cell.angle_beta   90.00
_cell.angle_gamma   90.00
#
_symmetry.space_group_name_H-M   'P 1'
#
loop_
_entity.id
_entity.type
_entity.pdbx_description
1 polymer ?
#
loop_
_entity_poly.entity_id
_entity_poly.type
_entity_poly.pdbx_seq_one_letter_code
_entity_poly.pdbx_strand_id
1 'polypeptide(L)'
;MSAKAIPNWEISGYVEYIKSGHKQGDMLLIVPEGAFAVRLGNEALIKQKIEVVKGDFYSLTFSTARTCAQEERLNVSVSPNNEKNDFGLFPIQTMYSSNGWDSYAWAFQADAHVIEISIHNPGVEEDAACGPLIDSVALKTLYNPKRTRANLLKNGNFEEGPYIFPRPTSEGVIIPPHIEDDHSPLPGWIIESLKAIKYIDSEHFSVPKGKRAIELIAGKESAVA
;
A
#
# COMPACT_ATOMS: atom_id res chain seq x y z
N MET A 1 10.28 -3.18 22.47
CA MET A 1 9.68 -4.53 22.32
C MET A 1 10.76 -5.51 21.87
N SER A 2 10.58 -6.82 22.08
CA SER A 2 11.48 -7.83 21.49
C SER A 2 11.43 -7.78 19.97
N ALA A 3 12.53 -8.07 19.27
CA ALA A 3 12.63 -8.05 17.81
C ALA A 3 11.58 -8.94 17.09
N LYS A 4 10.94 -9.87 17.80
CA LYS A 4 9.90 -10.79 17.29
C LYS A 4 8.57 -10.65 18.05
N ALA A 5 8.28 -9.46 18.57
CA ALA A 5 7.05 -9.22 19.34
C ALA A 5 5.78 -9.32 18.48
N ILE A 6 5.90 -9.09 17.17
CA ILE A 6 4.82 -9.27 16.19
C ILE A 6 5.06 -10.64 15.51
N PRO A 7 4.12 -11.60 15.59
CA PRO A 7 4.32 -12.93 15.01
C PRO A 7 4.67 -12.84 13.52
N ASN A 8 5.75 -13.52 13.12
CA ASN A 8 6.29 -13.56 11.76
C ASN A 8 6.86 -12.22 11.22
N TRP A 9 6.86 -11.16 12.02
CA TRP A 9 7.47 -9.88 11.67
C TRP A 9 8.69 -9.61 12.55
N GLU A 10 9.78 -9.20 11.91
CA GLU A 10 10.96 -8.66 12.59
C GLU A 10 10.80 -7.14 12.71
N ILE A 11 11.12 -6.60 13.88
CA ILE A 11 11.00 -5.17 14.17
C ILE A 11 12.38 -4.54 14.41
N SER A 12 12.55 -3.29 13.99
CA SER A 12 13.72 -2.47 14.29
C SER A 12 13.27 -1.04 14.65
N GLY A 13 14.00 -0.40 15.55
CA GLY A 13 13.65 0.94 16.05
C GLY A 13 12.47 0.93 17.03
N TYR A 14 11.80 2.07 17.16
CA TYR A 14 10.65 2.23 18.03
C TYR A 14 9.37 1.79 17.32
N VAL A 15 8.94 0.57 17.59
CA VAL A 15 7.68 0.01 17.08
C VAL A 15 6.73 -0.19 18.24
N GLU A 16 5.50 0.30 18.11
CA GLU A 16 4.45 0.18 19.13
C GLU A 16 3.23 -0.57 18.60
N TYR A 17 2.58 -1.36 19.46
CA TYR A 17 1.33 -2.04 19.14
C TYR A 17 0.15 -1.23 19.66
N ILE A 18 -0.66 -0.69 18.76
CA ILE A 18 -1.77 0.19 19.08
C ILE A 18 -3.07 -0.59 19.02
N LYS A 19 -3.82 -0.57 20.11
CA LYS A 19 -5.17 -1.15 20.18
C LYS A 19 -6.20 -0.12 19.75
N SER A 20 -7.27 -0.56 19.10
CA SER A 20 -8.42 0.29 18.80
C SER A 20 -8.96 0.95 20.08
N GLY A 21 -9.25 2.25 20.02
CA GLY A 21 -9.63 3.05 21.18
C GLY A 21 -8.46 3.67 21.95
N HIS A 22 -7.20 3.43 21.54
CA HIS A 22 -6.03 4.02 22.18
C HIS A 22 -6.00 5.54 22.00
N LYS A 23 -5.58 6.25 23.06
CA LYS A 23 -5.47 7.71 23.06
C LYS A 23 -4.03 8.15 23.30
N GLN A 24 -3.56 9.11 22.53
CA GLN A 24 -2.33 9.86 22.78
C GLN A 24 -2.72 11.26 23.27
N GLY A 25 -2.65 11.46 24.59
CA GLY A 25 -3.27 12.63 25.23
C GLY A 25 -4.79 12.59 25.06
N ASP A 26 -5.37 13.68 24.54
CA ASP A 26 -6.80 13.76 24.22
C ASP A 26 -7.14 13.24 22.81
N MET A 27 -6.13 12.94 21.99
CA MET A 27 -6.32 12.48 20.61
C MET A 27 -6.56 10.98 20.54
N LEU A 28 -7.63 10.57 19.86
CA LEU A 28 -7.91 9.18 19.55
C LEU A 28 -7.09 8.75 18.32
N LEU A 29 -6.32 7.67 18.45
CA LEU A 29 -5.62 7.08 17.30
C LEU A 29 -6.58 6.19 16.50
N ILE A 30 -6.72 6.50 15.21
CA ILE A 30 -7.55 5.73 14.30
C ILE A 30 -6.78 4.47 13.89
N VAL A 31 -7.27 3.31 14.33
CA VAL A 31 -6.80 2.01 13.85
C VAL A 31 -7.56 1.72 12.54
N PRO A 32 -6.87 1.60 11.39
CA PRO A 32 -7.52 1.43 10.09
C PRO A 32 -8.52 0.28 10.06
N GLU A 33 -8.08 -0.91 10.48
CA GLU A 33 -8.79 -2.16 10.21
C GLU A 33 -8.75 -3.15 11.39
N GLY A 34 -9.72 -3.02 12.29
CA GLY A 34 -10.02 -4.03 13.30
C GLY A 34 -9.54 -3.64 14.69
N ALA A 35 -8.87 -4.56 15.39
CA ALA A 35 -8.58 -4.39 16.81
C ALA A 35 -7.20 -3.77 17.08
N PHE A 36 -6.25 -3.89 16.13
CA PHE A 36 -4.86 -3.52 16.38
C PHE A 36 -4.14 -3.07 15.12
N ALA A 37 -3.23 -2.11 15.28
CA ALA A 37 -2.29 -1.65 14.27
C ALA A 37 -0.88 -1.53 14.86
N VAL A 38 0.12 -1.37 14.00
CA VAL A 38 1.51 -1.18 14.38
C VAL A 38 1.91 0.27 14.09
N ARG A 39 2.37 1.00 15.09
CA ARG A 39 2.93 2.34 14.90
C ARG A 39 4.43 2.25 14.67
N LEU A 40 4.92 2.92 13.63
CA LEU A 40 6.34 3.07 13.36
C LEU A 40 6.80 4.46 13.82
N GLY A 41 7.63 4.52 14.85
CA GLY A 41 8.31 5.75 15.25
C GLY A 41 9.46 6.11 14.30
N ASN A 42 10.33 7.03 14.75
CA ASN A 42 11.46 7.49 13.94
C ASN A 42 12.40 6.33 13.52
N GLU A 43 12.73 6.27 12.23
CA GLU A 43 13.60 5.25 11.62
C GLU A 43 13.18 3.80 11.94
N ALA A 44 11.92 3.60 12.31
CA ALA A 44 11.41 2.30 12.70
C ALA A 44 10.89 1.54 11.48
N LEU A 45 11.10 0.23 11.48
CA LEU A 45 10.64 -0.64 10.40
C LEU A 45 10.11 -1.97 10.91
N ILE A 46 9.26 -2.56 10.10
CA ILE A 46 8.83 -3.95 10.21
C ILE A 46 9.18 -4.70 8.93
N LYS A 47 9.64 -5.94 9.10
CA LYS A 47 10.08 -6.80 8.01
C LYS A 47 9.48 -8.19 8.11
N GLN A 48 9.15 -8.78 6.97
CA GLN A 48 8.66 -10.15 6.90
C GLN A 48 9.33 -10.89 5.75
N LYS A 49 9.85 -12.09 6.04
CA LYS A 49 10.34 -13.03 5.03
C LYS A 49 9.22 -13.91 4.53
N ILE A 50 9.12 -14.04 3.22
CA ILE A 50 8.07 -14.81 2.55
C ILE A 50 8.63 -15.60 1.37
N GLU A 51 8.02 -16.75 1.08
CA GLU A 51 8.31 -17.53 -0.11
C GLU A 51 7.46 -17.04 -1.28
N VAL A 52 8.09 -16.87 -2.44
CA VAL A 52 7.48 -16.36 -3.68
C VAL A 52 8.02 -17.12 -4.89
N VAL A 53 7.38 -16.93 -6.04
CA VAL A 53 7.82 -17.49 -7.32
C VAL A 53 8.69 -16.45 -8.01
N LYS A 54 9.97 -16.78 -8.20
CA LYS A 54 10.90 -15.93 -8.93
C LYS A 54 10.38 -15.64 -10.35
N GLY A 55 10.36 -14.37 -10.73
CA GLY A 55 9.90 -13.87 -12.03
C GLY A 55 8.42 -13.52 -12.10
N ASP A 56 7.62 -13.87 -11.08
CA ASP A 56 6.23 -13.44 -11.00
C ASP A 56 6.12 -12.01 -10.46
N PHE A 57 5.04 -11.34 -10.85
CA PHE A 57 4.70 -10.00 -10.38
C PHE A 57 3.79 -10.11 -9.16
N TYR A 58 4.03 -9.25 -8.18
CA TYR A 58 3.25 -9.18 -6.95
C TYR A 58 2.78 -7.75 -6.71
N SER A 59 1.63 -7.61 -6.07
CA SER A 59 1.19 -6.37 -5.47
C SER A 59 1.13 -6.52 -3.95
N LEU A 60 1.78 -5.60 -3.25
CA LEU A 60 1.60 -5.41 -1.83
C LEU A 60 0.50 -4.38 -1.61
N THR A 61 -0.47 -4.70 -0.77
CA THR A 61 -1.49 -3.76 -0.30
C THR A 61 -1.40 -3.64 1.20
N PHE A 62 -1.39 -2.42 1.73
CA PHE A 62 -1.37 -2.17 3.17
C PHE A 62 -2.22 -0.95 3.50
N SER A 63 -2.81 -0.94 4.70
CA SER A 63 -3.58 0.19 5.19
C SER A 63 -2.72 1.04 6.13
N THR A 64 -2.80 2.36 5.97
CA THR A 64 -2.07 3.28 6.83
C THR A 64 -2.92 4.45 7.28
N ALA A 65 -2.68 4.89 8.51
CA ALA A 65 -3.27 6.10 9.08
C ALA A 65 -2.16 7.01 9.59
N ARG A 66 -2.37 8.30 9.41
CA ARG A 66 -1.50 9.34 9.95
C ARG A 66 -1.76 9.52 11.45
N THR A 67 -0.71 9.66 12.26
CA THR A 67 -0.88 9.97 13.68
C THR A 67 -0.41 11.37 14.05
N CYS A 68 0.37 12.02 13.18
CA CYS A 68 0.99 13.30 13.46
C CYS A 68 0.58 14.41 12.50
N ALA A 69 0.89 15.65 12.86
CA ALA A 69 0.55 16.84 12.07
C ALA A 69 1.57 17.17 10.96
N GLN A 70 2.69 16.43 10.86
CA GLN A 70 3.76 16.62 9.88
C GLN A 70 3.68 15.65 8.69
N GLU A 71 4.50 15.88 7.66
CA GLU A 71 4.56 15.05 6.46
C GLU A 71 5.18 13.68 6.76
N GLU A 72 4.32 12.70 7.03
CA GLU A 72 4.75 11.31 7.19
C GLU A 72 5.05 10.68 5.82
N ARG A 73 6.14 9.93 5.72
CA ARG A 73 6.51 9.16 4.54
C ARG A 73 6.69 7.71 4.92
N LEU A 74 6.34 6.80 4.02
CA LEU A 74 6.64 5.38 4.15
C LEU A 74 7.49 4.92 2.99
N ASN A 75 8.55 4.19 3.30
CA ASN A 75 9.36 3.46 2.33
C ASN A 75 8.98 1.99 2.41
N VAL A 76 8.49 1.45 1.30
CA VAL A 76 8.19 0.03 1.14
C VAL A 76 9.15 -0.55 0.11
N SER A 77 9.82 -1.64 0.45
CA SER A 77 10.82 -2.26 -0.42
C SER A 77 10.83 -3.77 -0.26
N VAL A 78 11.42 -4.45 -1.25
CA VAL A 78 11.75 -5.88 -1.19
C VAL A 78 13.24 -6.12 -1.29
N SER A 79 13.71 -7.22 -0.72
CA SER A 79 15.10 -7.69 -0.84
C SER A 79 15.14 -9.22 -1.01
N PRO A 80 16.02 -9.78 -1.86
CA PRO A 80 16.91 -9.07 -2.77
C PRO A 80 16.12 -8.39 -3.89
N ASN A 81 16.69 -7.29 -4.39
CA ASN A 81 16.16 -6.51 -5.49
C ASN A 81 17.32 -6.10 -6.39
N ASN A 82 17.20 -6.42 -7.68
CA ASN A 82 18.20 -6.13 -8.69
C ASN A 82 17.97 -4.77 -9.37
N GLU A 83 16.77 -4.21 -9.23
CA GLU A 83 16.39 -2.92 -9.79
C GLU A 83 16.72 -1.78 -8.84
N LYS A 84 17.11 -0.63 -9.40
CA LYS A 84 17.63 0.49 -8.61
C LYS A 84 16.53 1.27 -7.88
N ASN A 85 15.31 1.27 -8.44
CA ASN A 85 14.18 2.08 -7.99
C ASN A 85 12.95 1.23 -7.61
N ASP A 86 13.10 -0.07 -7.37
CA ASP A 86 11.97 -0.93 -7.01
C ASP A 86 11.70 -0.87 -5.49
N PHE A 87 11.38 0.35 -5.05
CA PHE A 87 10.86 0.67 -3.72
C PHE A 87 9.75 1.71 -3.86
N GLY A 88 8.64 1.51 -3.17
CA GLY A 88 7.55 2.47 -3.12
C GLY A 88 7.79 3.51 -2.03
N LEU A 89 7.80 4.79 -2.41
CA LEU A 89 7.72 5.91 -1.48
C LEU A 89 6.28 6.42 -1.43
N PHE A 90 5.70 6.40 -0.23
CA PHE A 90 4.31 6.80 -0.01
C PHE A 90 4.29 8.06 0.85
N PRO A 91 4.00 9.24 0.26
CA PRO A 91 3.72 10.42 1.06
C PRO A 91 2.35 10.26 1.74
N ILE A 92 2.33 10.00 3.05
CA ILE A 92 1.12 9.88 3.88
C ILE A 92 0.69 11.28 4.35
N GLN A 93 0.65 12.22 3.40
CA GLN A 93 0.31 13.62 3.65
C GLN A 93 -1.19 13.86 3.50
N THR A 94 -1.80 13.25 2.47
CA THR A 94 -3.22 13.43 2.15
C THR A 94 -3.92 12.11 2.31
N MET A 95 -4.90 12.08 3.20
CA MET A 95 -5.85 10.98 3.29
C MET A 95 -6.97 11.25 2.29
N TYR A 96 -7.16 10.33 1.34
CA TYR A 96 -8.20 10.38 0.32
C TYR A 96 -9.55 9.88 0.83
N SER A 97 -9.54 9.11 1.92
CA SER A 97 -10.73 8.59 2.58
C SER A 97 -11.16 9.44 3.76
N SER A 98 -12.47 9.54 3.97
CA SER A 98 -13.08 10.27 5.09
C SER A 98 -12.90 9.57 6.45
N ASN A 99 -12.49 8.30 6.44
CA ASN A 99 -12.31 7.46 7.63
C ASN A 99 -10.98 7.70 8.37
N GLY A 100 -10.11 8.58 7.85
CA GLY A 100 -8.82 8.93 8.47
C GLY A 100 -7.68 7.93 8.23
N TRP A 101 -7.89 6.96 7.33
CA TRP A 101 -6.92 5.96 6.90
C TRP A 101 -7.17 5.61 5.42
N ASP A 102 -6.15 5.15 4.70
CA ASP A 102 -6.24 4.69 3.31
C ASP A 102 -5.49 3.38 3.12
N SER A 103 -5.94 2.56 2.17
CA SER A 103 -5.15 1.43 1.66
C SER A 103 -4.31 1.88 0.48
N TYR A 104 -3.04 1.52 0.45
CA TYR A 104 -2.12 1.80 -0.65
C TYR A 104 -1.64 0.51 -1.29
N ALA A 105 -1.39 0.57 -2.59
CA ALA A 105 -0.78 -0.52 -3.33
C ALA A 105 0.56 -0.14 -3.94
N TRP A 106 1.47 -1.09 -3.87
CA TRP A 106 2.76 -1.12 -4.54
C TRP A 106 2.87 -2.42 -5.35
N ALA A 107 3.72 -2.47 -6.38
CA ALA A 107 4.02 -3.70 -7.07
C ALA A 107 5.52 -3.87 -7.32
N PHE A 108 5.94 -5.11 -7.49
CA PHE A 108 7.32 -5.47 -7.78
C PHE A 108 7.37 -6.81 -8.53
N GLN A 109 8.49 -7.10 -9.18
CA GLN A 109 8.80 -8.42 -9.71
C GLN A 109 9.73 -9.17 -8.76
N ALA A 110 9.41 -10.43 -8.44
CA ALA A 110 10.23 -11.20 -7.50
C ALA A 110 11.55 -11.67 -8.14
N ASP A 111 12.69 -11.23 -7.60
CA ASP A 111 14.02 -11.60 -8.10
C ASP A 111 14.58 -12.92 -7.53
N ALA A 112 13.96 -13.43 -6.46
CA ALA A 112 14.35 -14.63 -5.73
C ALA A 112 13.12 -15.45 -5.30
N HIS A 113 13.35 -16.67 -4.82
CA HIS A 113 12.30 -17.54 -4.27
C HIS A 113 11.91 -17.19 -2.82
N VAL A 114 12.75 -16.43 -2.14
CA VAL A 114 12.49 -15.92 -0.80
C VAL A 114 12.85 -14.45 -0.83
N ILE A 115 11.90 -13.62 -0.41
CA ILE A 115 12.08 -12.17 -0.32
C ILE A 115 11.77 -11.68 1.08
N GLU A 116 12.35 -10.55 1.45
CA GLU A 116 12.07 -9.79 2.66
C GLU A 116 11.33 -8.51 2.26
N ILE A 117 10.06 -8.40 2.64
CA ILE A 117 9.29 -7.16 2.52
C ILE A 117 9.65 -6.28 3.72
N SER A 118 9.91 -5.01 3.49
CA SER A 118 10.20 -4.01 4.53
C SER A 118 9.26 -2.82 4.40
N ILE A 119 8.62 -2.42 5.50
CA ILE A 119 7.88 -1.17 5.62
C ILE A 119 8.60 -0.32 6.66
N HIS A 120 9.14 0.82 6.22
CA HIS A 120 10.04 1.67 6.99
C HIS A 120 9.50 3.10 7.05
N ASN A 121 9.50 3.69 8.25
CA ASN A 121 9.30 5.11 8.45
C ASN A 121 10.68 5.81 8.49
N PRO A 122 11.13 6.48 7.40
CA PRO A 122 12.38 7.24 7.37
C PRO A 122 12.26 8.64 8.01
N GLY A 123 11.13 8.94 8.63
CA GLY A 123 10.86 10.24 9.26
C GLY A 123 11.65 10.39 10.56
N VAL A 124 12.03 11.64 10.85
CA VAL A 124 12.65 12.03 12.12
C VAL A 124 11.90 13.22 12.68
N GLU A 125 11.04 12.94 13.67
CA GLU A 125 10.22 13.92 14.37
C GLU A 125 10.73 14.17 15.80
N GLU A 126 10.31 15.28 16.42
CA GLU A 126 10.67 15.60 17.81
C GLU A 126 10.17 14.53 18.79
N ASP A 127 8.94 14.05 18.60
CA ASP A 127 8.41 12.90 19.31
C ASP A 127 8.83 11.63 18.58
N ALA A 128 9.74 10.84 19.17
CA ALA A 128 10.23 9.61 18.56
C ALA A 128 9.16 8.52 18.37
N ALA A 129 8.01 8.64 19.04
CA ALA A 129 6.87 7.74 18.88
C ALA A 129 5.89 8.18 17.77
N CYS A 130 6.09 9.38 17.23
CA CYS A 130 5.30 9.94 16.14
C CYS A 130 5.58 9.21 14.82
N GLY A 131 4.53 8.79 14.14
CA GLY A 131 4.64 8.21 12.80
C GLY A 131 3.45 7.35 12.39
N PRO A 132 3.47 6.80 11.18
CA PRO A 132 2.31 6.16 10.57
C PRO A 132 1.92 4.87 11.31
N LEU A 133 0.61 4.63 11.37
CA LEU A 133 0.04 3.34 11.74
C LEU A 133 -0.04 2.45 10.53
N ILE A 134 0.50 1.25 10.61
CA ILE A 134 0.39 0.21 9.61
C ILE A 134 -0.58 -0.86 10.11
N ASP A 135 -1.53 -1.20 9.25
CA ASP A 135 -2.50 -2.26 9.50
C ASP A 135 -2.72 -3.04 8.20
N SER A 136 -3.20 -4.27 8.34
CA SER A 136 -3.74 -5.10 7.27
C SER A 136 -2.86 -5.11 6.02
N VAL A 137 -1.84 -5.97 6.04
CA VAL A 137 -0.90 -6.15 4.94
C VAL A 137 -1.28 -7.40 4.16
N ALA A 138 -1.47 -7.26 2.84
CA ALA A 138 -1.78 -8.35 1.92
C ALA A 138 -0.79 -8.36 0.77
N LEU A 139 -0.38 -9.56 0.36
CA LEU A 139 0.39 -9.77 -0.86
C LEU A 139 -0.45 -10.58 -1.84
N LYS A 140 -0.57 -10.09 -3.07
CA LYS A 140 -1.30 -10.76 -4.14
C LYS A 140 -0.40 -10.95 -5.35
N THR A 141 -0.36 -12.16 -5.91
CA THR A 141 0.24 -12.39 -7.22
C THR A 141 -0.60 -11.73 -8.31
N LEU A 142 0.06 -10.96 -9.17
CA LEU A 142 -0.56 -10.29 -10.31
C LEU A 142 -0.44 -11.16 -11.56
N TYR A 143 -1.57 -11.48 -12.18
CA TYR A 143 -1.57 -12.20 -13.45
C TYR A 143 -1.31 -11.23 -14.60
N ASN A 144 -0.34 -11.52 -15.48
CA ASN A 144 -0.07 -10.67 -16.64
C ASN A 144 -1.14 -10.88 -17.74
N PRO A 145 -2.04 -9.90 -18.00
CA PRO A 145 -3.16 -10.09 -18.90
C PRO A 145 -2.67 -10.19 -20.34
N LYS A 146 -2.98 -11.31 -20.99
CA LYS A 146 -2.61 -11.54 -22.39
C LYS A 146 -3.50 -10.72 -23.31
N ARG A 147 -2.91 -10.16 -24.36
CA ARG A 147 -3.67 -9.44 -25.39
C ARG A 147 -4.63 -10.43 -26.08
N THR A 148 -5.90 -10.05 -26.18
CA THR A 148 -6.89 -10.86 -26.90
C THR A 148 -7.08 -10.31 -28.31
N ARG A 149 -7.69 -11.10 -29.21
CA ARG A 149 -8.06 -10.61 -30.55
C ARG A 149 -9.24 -9.63 -30.53
N ALA A 150 -9.98 -9.57 -29.41
CA ALA A 150 -11.18 -8.75 -29.27
C ALA A 150 -10.90 -7.33 -28.73
N ASN A 151 -9.80 -7.14 -27.99
CA ASN A 151 -9.43 -5.84 -27.43
C ASN A 151 -7.94 -5.58 -27.59
N LEU A 152 -7.59 -4.38 -28.07
CA LEU A 152 -6.21 -3.93 -28.24
C LEU A 152 -5.54 -3.62 -26.90
N LEU A 153 -6.31 -3.23 -25.88
CA LEU A 153 -5.82 -2.91 -24.54
C LEU A 153 -5.70 -4.18 -23.69
N LYS A 154 -4.57 -4.32 -22.99
CA LYS A 154 -4.42 -5.32 -21.91
C LYS A 154 -5.18 -4.79 -20.70
N ASN A 155 -5.86 -5.68 -19.96
CA ASN A 155 -6.56 -5.32 -18.74
C ASN A 155 -7.51 -4.10 -18.89
N GLY A 156 -8.16 -3.95 -20.06
CA GLY A 156 -8.88 -2.71 -20.39
C GLY A 156 -10.14 -2.42 -19.56
N ASN A 157 -10.54 -3.37 -18.73
CA ASN A 157 -11.63 -3.26 -17.76
C ASN A 157 -11.13 -3.39 -16.31
N PHE A 158 -9.81 -3.35 -16.08
CA PHE A 158 -9.19 -3.33 -14.75
C PHE A 158 -9.55 -4.50 -13.83
N GLU A 159 -9.92 -5.67 -14.39
CA GLU A 159 -10.28 -6.85 -13.58
C GLU A 159 -9.09 -7.46 -12.83
N GLU A 160 -7.87 -7.19 -13.30
CA GLU A 160 -6.65 -7.54 -12.58
C GLU A 160 -6.02 -6.29 -11.94
N GLY A 161 -5.62 -6.40 -10.67
CA GLY A 161 -5.13 -5.27 -9.89
C GLY A 161 -4.78 -5.67 -8.45
N PRO A 162 -4.53 -4.70 -7.55
CA PRO A 162 -4.18 -4.98 -6.16
C PRO A 162 -5.31 -5.68 -5.37
N TYR A 163 -4.97 -6.19 -4.18
CA TYR A 163 -5.95 -6.80 -3.30
C TYR A 163 -6.81 -5.72 -2.65
N ILE A 164 -8.14 -5.87 -2.70
CA ILE A 164 -9.07 -5.02 -1.94
C ILE A 164 -9.51 -5.81 -0.71
N PHE A 165 -9.33 -5.25 0.48
CA PHE A 165 -9.76 -5.89 1.73
C PHE A 165 -11.30 -6.03 1.75
N PRO A 166 -11.86 -7.25 1.87
CA PRO A 166 -13.29 -7.49 1.84
C PRO A 166 -13.89 -7.14 3.22
N ARG A 167 -14.22 -5.86 3.43
CA ARG A 167 -14.81 -5.37 4.68
C ARG A 167 -15.87 -4.31 4.35
N PRO A 168 -16.93 -4.15 5.16
CA PRO A 168 -18.19 -3.52 4.75
C PRO A 168 -18.12 -2.05 4.27
N THR A 169 -16.97 -1.38 4.40
CA THR A 169 -16.74 0.02 3.98
C THR A 169 -15.34 0.19 3.39
N SER A 170 -14.93 -0.67 2.45
CA SER A 170 -13.69 -0.41 1.71
C SER A 170 -13.83 0.87 0.89
N GLU A 171 -12.88 1.80 1.04
CA GLU A 171 -12.81 3.04 0.27
C GLU A 171 -11.97 2.86 -1.02
N GLY A 172 -11.69 1.61 -1.41
CA GLY A 172 -10.79 1.28 -2.51
C GLY A 172 -9.31 1.28 -2.09
N VAL A 173 -8.43 1.13 -3.08
CA VAL A 173 -6.98 1.06 -2.87
C VAL A 173 -6.29 2.14 -3.70
N ILE A 174 -5.56 3.03 -3.03
CA ILE A 174 -4.79 4.11 -3.64
C ILE A 174 -3.56 3.54 -4.33
N ILE A 175 -3.38 3.93 -5.58
CA ILE A 175 -2.19 3.59 -6.37
C ILE A 175 -1.44 4.89 -6.67
N PRO A 176 -0.20 5.04 -6.21
CA PRO A 176 0.58 6.25 -6.42
C PRO A 176 1.01 6.41 -7.89
N PRO A 177 1.45 7.63 -8.28
CA PRO A 177 2.06 7.92 -9.58
C PRO A 177 3.28 7.04 -9.92
N HIS A 178 3.51 6.81 -11.21
CA HIS A 178 4.66 6.07 -11.75
C HIS A 178 6.00 6.86 -11.69
N ILE A 179 6.12 7.89 -10.84
CA ILE A 179 7.34 8.73 -10.82
C ILE A 179 8.48 8.00 -10.10
N GLU A 180 8.14 7.11 -9.18
CA GLU A 180 9.09 6.52 -8.23
C GLU A 180 9.25 5.00 -8.38
N ASP A 181 8.42 4.34 -9.21
CA ASP A 181 8.30 2.88 -9.29
C ASP A 181 8.30 2.38 -10.74
N ASP A 182 9.05 1.30 -11.00
CA ASP A 182 9.16 0.65 -12.32
C ASP A 182 7.98 -0.32 -12.57
N HIS A 183 7.22 -0.68 -11.52
CA HIS A 183 6.15 -1.67 -11.58
C HIS A 183 4.79 -1.12 -11.15
N SER A 184 3.82 -1.17 -12.05
CA SER A 184 2.44 -0.79 -11.72
C SER A 184 1.67 -1.96 -11.08
N PRO A 185 0.93 -1.73 -9.96
CA PRO A 185 -0.02 -2.71 -9.42
C PRO A 185 -1.25 -2.90 -10.31
N LEU A 186 -1.37 -2.17 -11.42
CA LEU A 186 -2.35 -2.40 -12.49
C LEU A 186 -1.65 -2.98 -13.72
N PRO A 187 -1.69 -4.31 -13.92
CA PRO A 187 -1.01 -4.92 -15.04
C PRO A 187 -1.47 -4.35 -16.39
N GLY A 188 -0.49 -3.87 -17.17
CA GLY A 188 -0.73 -3.29 -18.49
C GLY A 188 -1.09 -1.80 -18.50
N TRP A 189 -1.02 -1.13 -17.36
CA TRP A 189 -1.32 0.30 -17.21
C TRP A 189 -0.27 0.97 -16.35
N ILE A 190 0.07 2.22 -16.65
CA ILE A 190 0.86 3.09 -15.77
C ILE A 190 0.03 4.29 -15.31
N ILE A 191 0.34 4.83 -14.13
CA ILE A 191 -0.27 6.05 -13.61
C ILE A 191 0.63 7.20 -14.09
N GLU A 192 0.30 7.75 -15.25
CA GLU A 192 1.12 8.75 -15.95
C GLU A 192 1.09 10.12 -15.24
N SER A 193 -0.02 10.45 -14.58
CA SER A 193 -0.16 11.72 -13.87
C SER A 193 0.61 11.78 -12.56
N LEU A 194 0.93 13.01 -12.10
CA LEU A 194 1.46 13.28 -10.75
C LEU A 194 0.44 13.04 -9.62
N LYS A 195 -0.75 12.55 -9.95
CA LYS A 195 -1.85 12.33 -9.02
C LYS A 195 -2.12 10.84 -8.93
N ALA A 196 -2.28 10.36 -7.70
CA ALA A 196 -2.70 8.99 -7.47
C ALA A 196 -4.06 8.72 -8.11
N ILE A 197 -4.37 7.44 -8.28
CA ILE A 197 -5.71 6.95 -8.64
C ILE A 197 -6.18 5.98 -7.57
N LYS A 198 -7.44 5.59 -7.63
CA LYS A 198 -8.02 4.62 -6.71
C LYS A 198 -8.55 3.42 -7.48
N TYR A 199 -8.14 2.23 -7.07
CA TYR A 199 -8.69 0.96 -7.55
C TYR A 199 -9.91 0.57 -6.73
N ILE A 200 -11.02 0.28 -7.39
CA ILE A 200 -12.33 0.08 -6.75
C ILE A 200 -12.99 -1.21 -7.23
N ASP A 201 -13.97 -1.69 -6.47
CA ASP A 201 -14.80 -2.84 -6.82
C ASP A 201 -16.30 -2.55 -6.90
N SER A 202 -17.03 -3.48 -7.49
CA SER A 202 -18.49 -3.44 -7.60
C SER A 202 -19.24 -3.72 -6.30
N GLU A 203 -18.55 -4.19 -5.25
CA GLU A 203 -19.18 -4.50 -3.97
C GLU A 203 -19.39 -3.22 -3.15
N HIS A 204 -18.49 -2.25 -3.30
CA HIS A 204 -18.51 -0.98 -2.57
C HIS A 204 -18.82 0.23 -3.47
N PHE A 205 -18.57 0.13 -4.79
CA PHE A 205 -18.72 1.24 -5.73
C PHE A 205 -19.56 0.87 -6.97
N SER A 206 -20.05 1.90 -7.65
CA SER A 206 -20.64 1.74 -8.99
C SER A 206 -19.53 1.60 -10.02
N VAL A 207 -19.37 0.41 -10.58
CA VAL A 207 -18.40 0.16 -11.67
C VAL A 207 -19.11 0.12 -13.03
N PRO A 208 -18.54 0.71 -14.09
CA PRO A 208 -19.20 0.75 -15.41
C PRO A 208 -19.43 -0.63 -16.03
N LYS A 209 -18.56 -1.59 -15.76
CA LYS A 209 -18.60 -2.96 -16.30
C LYS A 209 -17.76 -3.89 -15.45
N GLY A 210 -18.21 -5.14 -15.31
CA GLY A 210 -17.44 -6.18 -14.63
C GLY A 210 -17.48 -6.02 -13.11
N LYS A 211 -16.37 -6.29 -12.43
CA LYS A 211 -16.26 -6.25 -10.96
C LYS A 211 -15.30 -5.20 -10.43
N ARG A 212 -14.53 -4.57 -11.31
CA ARG A 212 -13.43 -3.67 -10.95
C ARG A 212 -13.40 -2.46 -11.86
N ALA A 213 -12.87 -1.37 -11.34
CA ALA A 213 -12.61 -0.16 -12.10
C ALA A 213 -11.51 0.66 -11.42
N ILE A 214 -11.13 1.76 -12.05
CA ILE A 214 -10.33 2.81 -11.43
C ILE A 214 -11.16 4.09 -11.31
N GLU A 215 -10.91 4.85 -10.26
CA GLU A 215 -11.41 6.20 -10.05
C GLU A 215 -10.25 7.19 -10.16
N LEU A 216 -10.47 8.23 -10.97
CA LEU A 216 -9.54 9.34 -11.18
C LEU A 216 -9.79 10.42 -10.12
N ILE A 217 -9.14 10.29 -8.97
CA ILE A 217 -9.41 11.10 -7.77
C ILE A 217 -8.99 12.57 -7.88
N ALA A 218 -8.11 12.95 -8.83
CA ALA A 218 -7.76 14.35 -9.09
C ALA A 218 -8.45 14.93 -10.35
N GLY A 219 -9.50 14.27 -10.84
CA GLY A 219 -10.28 14.74 -11.98
C GLY A 219 -9.43 14.87 -13.24
N LYS A 220 -9.40 16.08 -13.84
CA LYS A 220 -8.72 16.35 -15.12
C LYS A 220 -7.20 16.24 -15.06
N GLU A 221 -6.62 16.20 -13.86
CA GLU A 221 -5.17 16.07 -13.67
C GLU A 221 -4.71 14.61 -13.54
N SER A 222 -5.64 13.65 -13.44
CA SER A 222 -5.33 12.23 -13.39
C SER A 222 -5.31 11.61 -14.79
N ALA A 223 -4.32 10.76 -15.05
CA ALA A 223 -4.17 10.05 -16.33
C ALA A 223 -3.56 8.66 -16.12
N VAL A 224 -4.01 7.71 -16.94
CA VAL A 224 -3.41 6.36 -17.07
C VAL A 224 -3.10 6.07 -18.53
N ALA A 225 -2.02 5.35 -18.79
CA ALA A 225 -1.54 5.01 -20.13
C ALA A 225 -1.21 3.52 -20.28
#